data_AF-A0AA35X2X4-F1
#
_entry.id   AF-A0AA35X2X4-F1
#
_cell.length_a   1.000
_cell.length_b   1.000
_cell.length_c   1.000
_cell.angle_alpha   90.00
_cell.angle_beta   90.00
_cell.angle_gamma   90.00
#
_symmetry.space_group_name_H-M   'P 1'
#
loop_
_entity.id
_entity.type
_entity.pdbx_description
1 polymer ?
#
loop_
_entity_poly.entity_id
_entity_poly.type
_entity_poly.pdbx_seq_one_letter_code
_entity_poly.pdbx_strand_id
1 'polypeptide(L)'
;MNCGNVFSQSTVPVCPLCGQAVSVSRSRGEDVDTQVERHISSGCRHHVLQRPPPRPSSSCTQRGCKRRDLVPYTCPQCERTVCIRHRQPMDHPCHPPVIPVH
;
A
#
# COMPACT_ATOMS: atom_id res chain seq x y z
N MET A 1 30.66 14.97 -3.29
CA MET A 1 29.71 13.87 -3.01
C MET A 1 28.90 13.60 -4.27
N ASN A 2 29.19 12.52 -5.00
CA ASN A 2 28.47 12.13 -6.22
C ASN A 2 27.46 11.05 -5.86
N CYS A 3 26.19 11.42 -5.71
CA CYS A 3 25.10 10.47 -5.53
C CYS A 3 24.75 9.88 -6.91
N GLY A 4 25.41 8.79 -7.26
CA GLY A 4 25.13 8.01 -8.46
C GLY A 4 23.72 7.42 -8.37
N ASN A 5 22.76 8.11 -8.97
CA ASN A 5 21.40 7.64 -9.14
C ASN A 5 21.42 6.43 -10.08
N VAL A 6 21.45 5.23 -9.51
CA VAL A 6 21.24 3.97 -10.24
C VAL A 6 19.74 3.85 -10.53
N PHE A 7 19.26 4.60 -11.52
CA PHE A 7 17.93 4.36 -12.09
C PHE A 7 18.01 3.15 -13.01
N SER A 8 17.95 1.95 -12.44
CA SER A 8 17.70 0.73 -13.20
C SER A 8 16.31 0.83 -13.82
N GLN A 9 16.22 1.26 -15.08
CA GLN A 9 14.98 1.24 -15.86
C GLN A 9 14.45 -0.21 -15.89
N SER A 10 13.52 -0.49 -15.01
CA SER A 10 12.91 -1.80 -14.81
C SER A 10 11.57 -1.77 -15.53
N THR A 11 11.60 -1.93 -16.85
CA THR A 11 10.39 -2.12 -17.64
C THR A 11 9.79 -3.46 -17.23
N VAL A 12 8.62 -3.42 -16.62
CA VAL A 12 7.91 -4.60 -16.16
C VAL A 12 7.16 -5.20 -17.36
N PRO A 13 7.49 -6.43 -17.80
CA PRO A 13 6.82 -7.06 -18.94
C PRO A 13 5.37 -7.41 -18.57
N VAL A 14 4.45 -7.18 -19.51
CA VAL A 14 3.03 -7.51 -19.38
C VAL A 14 2.73 -8.71 -20.26
N CYS A 15 2.05 -9.71 -19.70
CA CYS A 15 1.63 -10.89 -20.47
C CYS A 15 0.50 -10.53 -21.44
N PRO A 16 0.60 -10.87 -22.75
CA PRO A 16 -0.43 -10.53 -23.75
C PRO A 16 -1.73 -11.34 -23.59
N LEU A 17 -1.71 -12.46 -22.86
CA LEU A 17 -2.88 -13.33 -22.68
C LEU A 17 -3.77 -12.91 -21.51
N CYS A 18 -3.15 -12.48 -20.39
CA CYS A 18 -3.88 -12.13 -19.17
C CYS A 18 -3.78 -10.63 -18.80
N GLY A 19 -2.91 -9.86 -19.45
CA GLY A 19 -2.68 -8.45 -19.16
C GLY A 19 -2.01 -8.18 -17.80
N GLN A 20 -1.56 -9.23 -17.08
CA GLN A 20 -0.90 -9.08 -15.79
C GLN A 20 0.61 -8.85 -15.97
N ALA A 21 1.16 -8.05 -15.05
CA ALA A 21 2.59 -7.79 -14.97
C ALA A 21 3.32 -9.02 -14.43
N VAL A 22 4.33 -9.50 -15.15
CA VAL A 22 5.11 -10.69 -14.79
C VAL A 22 6.32 -10.28 -13.94
N SER A 23 6.54 -10.97 -12.83
CA SER A 23 7.68 -10.72 -11.95
C SER A 23 8.95 -11.30 -12.57
N VAL A 24 9.74 -10.44 -13.23
CA VAL A 24 11.05 -10.83 -13.78
C VAL A 24 12.18 -10.35 -12.88
N SER A 25 12.96 -11.28 -12.35
CA SER A 25 14.16 -10.96 -11.55
C SER A 25 15.37 -11.03 -12.47
N ARG A 26 15.99 -9.88 -12.79
CA ARG A 26 17.19 -9.80 -13.65
C ARG A 26 18.44 -10.45 -13.04
N SER A 27 18.41 -10.80 -11.75
CA SER A 27 19.54 -11.36 -11.00
C SER A 27 19.94 -12.77 -11.41
N ARG A 28 19.10 -13.48 -12.19
CA ARG A 28 19.34 -14.88 -12.56
C ARG A 28 19.85 -15.08 -13.99
N GLY A 29 20.16 -14.00 -14.70
CA GLY A 29 20.66 -14.07 -16.09
C GLY A 29 19.70 -14.70 -17.10
N GLU A 30 18.47 -15.03 -16.69
CA GLU A 30 17.41 -15.51 -17.58
C GLU A 30 16.81 -14.33 -18.35
N ASP A 31 16.61 -14.50 -19.66
CA ASP A 31 15.99 -13.48 -20.51
C ASP A 31 14.53 -13.22 -20.07
N VAL A 32 14.08 -11.99 -20.30
CA VAL A 32 12.72 -11.56 -19.96
C VAL A 32 11.69 -12.42 -20.67
N ASP A 33 11.96 -12.79 -21.93
CA ASP A 33 11.06 -13.55 -22.77
C ASP A 33 10.82 -14.96 -22.20
N THR A 34 11.88 -15.69 -21.84
CA THR A 34 11.79 -17.02 -21.23
C THR A 34 10.99 -17.01 -19.92
N GLN A 35 11.09 -15.94 -19.12
CA GLN A 35 10.31 -15.82 -17.89
C GLN A 35 8.81 -15.57 -18.18
N VAL A 36 8.50 -14.81 -19.23
CA VAL A 36 7.13 -14.58 -19.70
C VAL A 36 6.55 -15.85 -20.33
N GLU A 37 7.33 -16.60 -21.11
CA GLU A 37 6.95 -17.90 -21.66
C GLU A 37 6.65 -18.92 -20.55
N ARG A 38 7.48 -18.96 -19.50
CA ARG A 38 7.23 -19.80 -18.31
C ARG A 38 5.92 -19.41 -17.62
N HIS A 39 5.62 -18.11 -17.52
CA HIS A 39 4.34 -17.63 -17.01
C HIS A 39 3.16 -18.06 -17.89
N ILE A 40 3.26 -17.88 -19.21
CA ILE A 40 2.23 -18.28 -20.19
C ILE A 40 1.98 -19.79 -20.11
N SER A 41 3.04 -20.59 -20.10
CA SER A 41 2.98 -22.06 -20.04
C SER A 41 2.40 -22.57 -18.72
N SER A 42 2.56 -21.81 -17.62
CA SER A 42 1.95 -22.11 -16.32
C SER A 42 0.45 -21.76 -16.22
N GLY A 43 -0.17 -21.35 -17.33
CA GLY A 43 -1.58 -20.93 -17.37
C GLY A 43 -1.83 -19.59 -16.70
N CYS A 44 -0.85 -18.69 -16.72
CA CYS A 44 -0.92 -17.35 -16.11
C CYS A 44 -1.14 -17.30 -14.58
N ARG A 45 -0.89 -18.40 -13.86
CA ARG A 45 -1.14 -18.48 -12.40
C ARG A 45 0.10 -18.19 -11.55
N HIS A 46 1.29 -18.41 -12.10
CA HIS A 46 2.56 -18.28 -11.39
C HIS A 46 3.34 -17.06 -11.89
N HIS A 47 4.21 -16.49 -11.04
CA HIS A 47 5.07 -15.34 -11.37
C HIS A 47 4.33 -14.06 -11.79
N VAL A 48 3.09 -13.88 -11.34
CA VAL A 48 2.37 -12.60 -11.48
C VAL A 48 2.74 -11.67 -10.34
N LEU A 49 3.02 -10.41 -10.67
CA LEU A 49 2.99 -9.34 -9.68
C LEU A 49 1.53 -9.16 -9.28
N GLN A 50 1.16 -9.79 -8.15
CA GLN A 50 -0.17 -9.60 -7.59
C GLN A 50 -0.31 -8.13 -7.22
N ARG A 51 -1.36 -7.49 -7.75
CA ARG A 51 -1.71 -6.14 -7.31
C ARG A 51 -1.97 -6.22 -5.81
N PRO A 52 -1.25 -5.45 -4.97
CA PRO A 52 -1.47 -5.49 -3.53
C PRO A 52 -2.96 -5.26 -3.24
N PRO A 53 -3.53 -5.95 -2.25
CA PRO A 53 -4.93 -5.76 -1.89
C PRO A 53 -5.19 -4.26 -1.64
N PRO A 54 -6.37 -3.75 -1.97
CA PRO A 54 -6.72 -2.37 -1.67
C PRO A 54 -6.50 -2.12 -0.17
N ARG A 55 -5.68 -1.13 0.16
CA ARG A 55 -5.41 -0.79 1.55
C ARG A 55 -6.73 -0.35 2.19
N PRO A 56 -7.07 -0.83 3.41
CA PRO A 56 -8.28 -0.39 4.09
C PRO A 56 -8.16 1.11 4.35
N SER A 57 -9.03 1.90 3.72
CA SER A 57 -9.13 3.32 4.02
C SER A 57 -9.88 3.49 5.33
N SER A 58 -9.30 4.19 6.30
CA SER A 58 -9.98 4.48 7.57
C SER A 58 -10.83 5.74 7.45
N SER A 59 -12.08 5.67 7.90
CA SER A 59 -12.98 6.83 7.98
C SER A 59 -12.74 7.59 9.27
N CYS A 60 -12.67 8.92 9.19
CA CYS A 60 -12.58 9.75 10.38
C CYS A 60 -13.88 9.68 11.19
N THR A 61 -13.76 9.43 12.50
CA THR A 61 -14.90 9.40 13.44
C THR A 61 -15.49 10.79 13.73
N GLN A 62 -14.90 11.87 13.20
CA GLN A 62 -15.38 13.24 13.39
C GLN A 62 -16.73 13.48 12.70
N ARG A 63 -17.68 14.10 13.42
CA ARG A 63 -18.98 14.48 12.84
C ARG A 63 -18.80 15.39 11.63
N GLY A 64 -19.42 15.03 10.51
CA GLY A 64 -19.32 15.77 9.26
C GLY A 64 -18.03 15.55 8.46
N CYS A 65 -17.09 14.73 8.96
CA CYS A 65 -15.88 14.41 8.21
C CYS A 65 -16.07 13.17 7.34
N LYS A 66 -16.03 13.33 6.01
CA LYS A 66 -16.06 12.23 5.04
C LYS A 66 -14.67 11.86 4.51
N ARG A 67 -13.59 12.31 5.17
CA ARG A 67 -12.24 11.95 4.76
C ARG A 67 -11.96 10.48 5.03
N ARG A 68 -11.30 9.89 4.03
CA ARG A 68 -10.75 8.56 4.05
C ARG A 68 -9.24 8.70 3.88
N ASP A 69 -8.52 8.56 4.97
CA ASP A 69 -7.06 8.58 4.94
C ASP A 69 -6.54 7.16 4.72
N LEU A 70 -5.47 7.06 3.93
CA LEU A 70 -4.78 5.80 3.65
C LEU A 70 -4.09 5.23 4.88
N VAL A 71 -3.84 6.08 5.89
CA VAL A 71 -3.22 5.72 7.15
C VAL A 71 -4.20 6.10 8.27
N PRO A 72 -4.69 5.13 9.07
CA PRO A 72 -5.45 5.44 10.26
C PRO A 72 -4.57 6.16 11.28
N TYR A 73 -5.08 7.24 11.86
CA TYR A 73 -4.48 7.87 13.02
C TYR A 73 -5.37 7.62 14.24
N THR A 74 -4.83 6.94 15.24
CA THR A 74 -5.54 6.68 16.52
C THR A 74 -5.11 7.74 17.52
N CYS A 75 -6.08 8.49 18.06
CA CYS A 75 -5.80 9.49 19.09
C CYS A 75 -5.28 8.80 20.37
N PRO A 76 -4.12 9.18 20.93
CA PRO A 76 -3.60 8.57 22.14
C PRO A 76 -4.42 8.89 23.40
N GLN A 77 -5.27 9.91 23.34
CA GLN A 77 -6.05 10.37 24.49
C GLN A 77 -7.43 9.69 24.57
N CYS A 78 -8.10 9.48 23.43
CA CYS A 78 -9.46 8.93 23.38
C CYS A 78 -9.61 7.66 22.54
N GLU A 79 -8.49 7.15 21.98
CA GLU A 79 -8.41 5.89 21.23
C GLU A 79 -9.29 5.81 19.96
N ARG A 80 -9.85 6.95 19.53
CA ARG A 80 -10.65 7.04 18.31
C ARG A 80 -9.78 7.21 17.07
N THR A 81 -10.16 6.55 15.98
CA THR A 81 -9.55 6.76 14.67
C THR A 81 -10.08 8.04 14.02
N VAL A 82 -9.18 8.95 13.69
CA VAL A 82 -9.45 10.25 13.06
C VAL A 82 -8.51 10.47 11.87
N CYS A 83 -8.87 11.40 10.97
CA CYS A 83 -7.98 11.78 9.87
C CYS A 83 -6.82 12.66 10.36
N ILE A 84 -5.78 12.82 9.53
CA ILE A 84 -4.61 13.67 9.84
C ILE A 84 -5.03 15.12 10.17
N ARG A 85 -6.09 15.64 9.54
CA ARG A 85 -6.64 16.97 9.83
C ARG A 85 -7.25 17.08 11.23
N HIS A 86 -7.85 16.01 11.73
CA HIS A 86 -8.52 15.99 13.04
C HIS A 86 -7.69 15.24 14.09
N ARG A 87 -6.38 15.09 13.87
CA ARG A 87 -5.47 14.39 14.80
C ARG A 87 -5.34 15.10 16.14
N GLN A 88 -5.53 16.42 16.15
CA GLN A 88 -5.42 17.23 17.35
C GLN A 88 -6.66 17.07 18.23
N PRO A 89 -6.53 17.07 19.56
CA PRO A 89 -7.66 16.95 20.50
C PRO A 89 -8.71 18.07 20.35
N MET A 90 -8.33 19.24 19.82
CA MET A 90 -9.22 20.39 19.61
C MET A 90 -10.08 20.25 18.35
N ASP A 91 -9.64 19.45 17.39
CA ASP A 91 -10.26 19.29 16.06
C ASP A 91 -11.28 18.14 16.01
N HIS A 92 -11.45 17.42 17.12
CA HIS A 92 -12.47 16.38 17.27
C HIS A 92 -13.04 16.37 18.70
N PRO A 93 -14.20 15.74 18.98
CA PRO A 93 -14.71 15.59 20.32
C PRO A 93 -13.86 14.52 21.04
N CYS A 94 -12.67 14.93 21.46
CA CYS A 94 -11.73 14.13 22.21
C CYS A 94 -12.28 13.94 23.62
N HIS A 95 -12.78 12.76 23.91
CA HIS A 95 -13.25 12.39 25.24
C HIS A 95 -12.32 11.30 25.79
N PRO A 96 -11.27 11.66 26.55
CA PRO A 96 -10.41 10.67 27.14
C PRO A 96 -11.22 9.78 28.09
N PRO A 97 -10.99 8.46 28.11
CA PRO A 97 -11.59 7.62 29.13
C PRO A 97 -11.12 8.15 30.48
N VAL A 98 -12.05 8.31 31.42
CA VAL A 98 -11.72 8.66 32.79
C VAL A 98 -10.99 7.45 33.37
N ILE A 99 -9.66 7.48 33.36
CA ILE A 99 -8.87 6.45 34.02
C ILE A 99 -8.93 6.77 35.52
N PRO A 100 -9.58 5.94 36.36
CA PRO A 100 -9.48 6.13 37.80
C PRO A 100 -8.03 5.90 38.22
N VAL A 101 -7.32 6.99 38.52
CA VAL A 101 -6.05 6.95 39.23
C VAL A 101 -6.38 6.55 40.66
N HIS A 102 -5.92 5.36 41.07
CA HIS A 102 -5.90 4.89 42.45
C HIS A 102 -4.52 5.17 43.05
#